data_AF-A0A382BQW7-F1
#
_entry.id   AF-A0A382BQW7-F1
#
_cell.length_a   1.000
_cell.length_b   1.000
_cell.length_c   1.000
_cell.angle_alpha   90.00
_cell.angle_beta   90.00
_cell.angle_gamma   90.00
#
_symmetry.space_group_name_H-M   'P 1'
#
loop_
_entity.id
_entity.type
_entity.pdbx_description
1 polymer ?
#
loop_
_entity_poly.entity_id
_entity_poly.type
_entity_poly.pdbx_seq_one_letter_code
_entity_poly.pdbx_strand_id
1 'polypeptide(L)'
;MATWRKVLVSGSAAVLSSVTSDAAVTAGTSFVIGSADINETDLEKIDGITNGAGAANKALVLDGNADVASGVRNITITGTLSDGNYTFDTSGNVSGLGTVGSGNITSTGTVQGTTITATTAFVPDASDGAALGTTALEFSDLYLADGAVLSLGDGGADVTFTHVADTGVLLNSTNRIQFNDSSQYIGASSAADLDIAATTDVNIDATTLDVNAALDVSGNTALNGDVDLGDATGDTITATGRFDSDIVPSTDSARDLGTSALQFAEAHIDTGYIDSLTTTTNVDIDDSGGDGAMDGVVIGAATAVAGTFTTLNTTGLTTIGDASGDTLTINAATINPANIAAGTDNTVVVYNGSTLVTDEIDSRVWGSTLLDGSNGTDNEIGIFTDSDTIEGDSNFTFDGSTFTVTGNAVVTSHISSSANITGSAIYASSGFYGDGSNLTGVAQDIDSLTELAATPHATQDEYLISDNGTEKRISVTNAANGGFALVSGDILIAAGGAATIQANSVALTT
;
A
#
# COMPACT_ATOMS: atom_id res chain seq x y z
N MET A 1 9.43 152.70 -94.63
CA MET A 1 10.56 152.87 -93.67
C MET A 1 10.01 153.64 -92.48
N ALA A 2 10.10 153.23 -91.21
CA ALA A 2 10.88 152.21 -90.50
C ALA A 2 9.96 151.58 -89.41
N THR A 3 10.30 150.63 -88.54
CA THR A 3 11.55 150.15 -87.94
C THR A 3 11.21 148.83 -87.23
N TRP A 4 12.06 147.80 -87.31
CA TRP A 4 11.99 146.65 -86.40
C TRP A 4 12.58 147.07 -85.04
N ARG A 5 11.83 146.91 -83.94
CA ARG A 5 12.40 146.93 -82.58
C ARG A 5 12.70 145.50 -82.14
N LYS A 6 13.83 144.94 -82.60
CA LYS A 6 14.48 143.85 -81.87
C LYS A 6 15.05 144.49 -80.60
N VAL A 7 14.33 144.37 -79.48
CA VAL A 7 14.84 144.82 -78.20
C VAL A 7 15.89 143.81 -77.76
N LEU A 8 17.16 144.04 -78.12
CA LEU A 8 18.27 143.42 -77.42
C LEU A 8 18.43 144.18 -76.11
N VAL A 9 17.95 143.59 -75.01
CA VAL A 9 18.37 144.03 -73.69
C VAL A 9 19.69 143.31 -73.41
N SER A 10 20.82 143.99 -73.62
CA SER A 10 22.15 143.47 -73.30
C SER A 10 22.86 144.44 -72.37
N GLY A 11 23.10 144.02 -71.13
CA GLY A 11 23.78 144.79 -70.10
C GLY A 11 23.56 144.20 -68.70
N SER A 12 24.59 144.27 -67.85
CA SER A 12 24.69 143.72 -66.49
C SER A 12 23.59 144.13 -65.48
N ALA A 13 22.65 145.00 -65.86
CA ALA A 13 21.64 145.58 -64.96
C ALA A 13 20.22 145.53 -65.55
N ALA A 14 19.98 144.60 -66.48
CA ALA A 14 18.68 144.41 -67.11
C ALA A 14 17.65 143.84 -66.12
N VAL A 15 16.97 144.72 -65.39
CA VAL A 15 15.85 144.34 -64.52
C VAL A 15 14.59 144.24 -65.39
N LEU A 16 14.24 143.02 -65.78
CA LEU A 16 12.99 142.71 -66.47
C LEU A 16 11.97 142.29 -65.41
N SER A 17 10.78 142.91 -65.40
CA SER A 17 9.71 142.55 -64.47
C SER A 17 9.18 141.13 -64.69
N SER A 18 9.28 140.62 -65.93
CA SER A 18 8.99 139.24 -66.30
C SER A 18 9.82 138.86 -67.53
N VAL A 19 10.48 137.70 -67.48
CA VAL A 19 11.15 137.11 -68.66
C VAL A 19 10.22 136.05 -69.23
N THR A 20 9.54 136.37 -70.34
CA THR A 20 8.80 135.42 -71.17
C THR A 20 9.63 135.13 -72.41
N SER A 21 10.23 133.94 -72.48
CA SER A 21 10.96 133.47 -73.65
C SER A 21 10.20 132.35 -74.34
N ASP A 22 10.12 132.43 -75.67
CA ASP A 22 9.53 131.38 -76.49
C ASP A 22 10.46 130.16 -76.66
N ALA A 23 11.65 130.19 -76.04
CA ALA A 23 12.68 129.14 -76.05
C ALA A 23 13.31 128.98 -74.66
N ALA A 24 14.09 127.91 -74.44
CA ALA A 24 14.76 127.65 -73.18
C ALA A 24 15.62 128.85 -72.71
N VAL A 25 15.52 129.18 -71.42
CA VAL A 25 16.36 130.20 -70.79
C VAL A 25 17.63 129.52 -70.28
N THR A 26 18.72 129.67 -71.02
CA THR A 26 20.05 129.27 -70.55
C THR A 26 20.67 130.46 -69.82
N ALA A 27 20.77 130.36 -68.49
CA ALA A 27 21.57 131.31 -67.73
C ALA A 27 23.05 131.02 -68.04
N GLY A 28 23.75 131.96 -68.66
CA GLY A 28 25.17 131.78 -69.01
C GLY A 28 26.10 131.64 -67.81
N THR A 29 25.62 131.93 -66.58
CA THR A 29 26.38 131.82 -65.32
C THR A 29 25.54 131.37 -64.13
N SER A 30 24.39 131.98 -63.82
CA SER A 30 23.58 131.62 -62.63
C SER A 30 22.12 132.04 -62.82
N PHE A 31 21.18 131.24 -62.31
CA PHE A 31 19.75 131.59 -62.26
C PHE A 31 19.35 131.96 -60.84
N VAL A 32 19.30 133.27 -60.54
CA VAL A 32 19.10 133.79 -59.17
C VAL A 32 17.61 134.11 -58.93
N ILE A 33 17.03 133.58 -57.85
CA ILE A 33 15.62 133.79 -57.48
C ILE A 33 15.53 134.48 -56.10
N GLY A 34 15.37 135.80 -56.08
CA GLY A 34 15.14 136.57 -54.86
C GLY A 34 16.37 136.71 -53.94
N SER A 35 16.14 136.78 -52.61
CA SER A 35 17.18 137.01 -51.58
C SER A 35 17.69 135.73 -50.90
N ALA A 36 17.27 134.55 -51.36
CA ALA A 36 17.91 133.31 -51.00
C ALA A 36 19.10 133.12 -51.95
N ASP A 37 20.32 133.09 -51.41
CA ASP A 37 21.55 132.77 -52.16
C ASP A 37 21.56 131.28 -52.51
N ILE A 38 20.75 130.90 -53.48
CA ILE A 38 20.85 129.60 -54.14
C ILE A 38 21.88 129.80 -55.25
N ASN A 39 23.15 129.52 -54.95
CA ASN A 39 24.21 129.62 -55.93
C ASN A 39 24.14 128.43 -56.91
N GLU A 40 24.98 128.45 -57.95
CA GLU A 40 25.09 127.33 -58.89
C GLU A 40 25.21 125.99 -58.15
N THR A 41 26.00 125.94 -57.08
CA THR A 41 26.18 124.76 -56.22
C THR A 41 24.90 124.25 -55.54
N ASP A 42 23.91 125.10 -55.28
CA ASP A 42 22.62 124.70 -54.71
C ASP A 42 21.61 124.23 -55.77
N LEU A 43 21.72 124.72 -57.01
CA LEU A 43 20.93 124.25 -58.16
C LEU A 43 21.53 122.99 -58.80
N GLU A 44 22.85 122.82 -58.75
CA GLU A 44 23.58 121.60 -59.17
C GLU A 44 23.13 120.37 -58.37
N LYS A 45 22.63 120.57 -57.14
CA LYS A 45 22.02 119.49 -56.34
C LYS A 45 20.72 118.93 -56.94
N ILE A 46 20.15 119.61 -57.96
CA ILE A 46 18.86 119.31 -58.59
C ILE A 46 19.00 119.16 -60.12
N ASP A 47 20.03 119.76 -60.73
CA ASP A 47 20.30 119.65 -62.16
C ASP A 47 21.11 118.37 -62.46
N GLY A 48 20.55 117.46 -63.26
CA GLY A 48 21.19 116.18 -63.63
C GLY A 48 20.83 114.93 -62.81
N ILE A 49 19.76 114.94 -62.00
CA ILE A 49 19.35 113.77 -61.20
C ILE A 49 19.01 112.56 -62.11
N THR A 50 19.73 111.44 -61.98
CA THR A 50 19.46 110.13 -62.61
C THR A 50 19.36 109.02 -61.54
N ASN A 51 18.52 108.01 -61.77
CA ASN A 51 17.82 107.13 -60.79
C ASN A 51 18.59 106.45 -59.61
N GLY A 52 17.91 106.35 -58.45
CA GLY A 52 18.23 105.46 -57.29
C GLY A 52 17.52 105.74 -55.94
N ALA A 53 16.16 105.68 -55.89
CA ALA A 53 15.20 105.81 -54.76
C ALA A 53 14.96 107.21 -54.12
N GLY A 54 13.69 107.67 -54.09
CA GLY A 54 13.30 109.03 -53.66
C GLY A 54 12.05 109.12 -52.77
N ALA A 55 11.65 110.34 -52.38
CA ALA A 55 10.30 110.65 -51.87
C ALA A 55 9.90 112.13 -52.03
N ALA A 56 8.60 112.38 -51.89
CA ALA A 56 7.88 113.46 -52.57
C ALA A 56 8.43 114.88 -52.35
N ASN A 57 8.75 115.47 -53.51
CA ASN A 57 8.94 116.88 -53.82
C ASN A 57 10.35 117.47 -53.71
N LYS A 58 11.43 116.73 -53.38
CA LYS A 58 12.83 116.96 -53.86
C LYS A 58 13.70 115.70 -53.75
N ALA A 59 14.82 115.67 -54.47
CA ALA A 59 15.60 114.46 -54.71
C ALA A 59 16.60 114.11 -53.59
N LEU A 60 16.54 112.86 -53.11
CA LEU A 60 17.64 112.17 -52.45
C LEU A 60 18.63 111.73 -53.55
N VAL A 61 19.88 112.20 -53.52
CA VAL A 61 20.91 111.88 -54.53
C VAL A 61 22.19 111.48 -53.80
N LEU A 62 22.44 110.17 -53.71
CA LEU A 62 23.63 109.56 -53.12
C LEU A 62 24.44 108.89 -54.24
N ASP A 63 25.77 108.92 -54.13
CA ASP A 63 26.66 108.17 -55.01
C ASP A 63 26.98 106.78 -54.41
N GLY A 64 27.77 105.97 -55.12
CA GLY A 64 28.06 104.60 -54.70
C GLY A 64 28.81 104.44 -53.37
N ASN A 65 29.29 105.53 -52.77
CA ASN A 65 30.12 105.51 -51.56
C ASN A 65 29.52 106.37 -50.41
N ALA A 66 28.37 107.02 -50.63
CA ALA A 66 27.81 108.00 -49.71
C ALA A 66 26.77 107.39 -48.75
N ASP A 67 27.06 107.42 -47.45
CA ASP A 67 26.12 107.07 -46.38
C ASP A 67 25.26 108.27 -45.96
N VAL A 68 24.07 107.99 -45.43
CA VAL A 68 23.28 108.99 -44.68
C VAL A 68 23.84 109.11 -43.25
N ALA A 69 25.00 109.75 -43.10
CA ALA A 69 25.81 109.75 -41.87
C ALA A 69 25.14 110.37 -40.62
N SER A 70 24.08 111.17 -40.77
CA SER A 70 23.31 111.76 -39.64
C SER A 70 21.90 111.18 -39.51
N GLY A 71 21.58 110.15 -40.28
CA GLY A 71 20.27 109.50 -40.33
C GLY A 71 19.16 110.35 -40.95
N VAL A 72 17.99 109.76 -41.06
CA VAL A 72 16.72 110.43 -41.37
C VAL A 72 15.79 110.19 -40.18
N ARG A 73 15.06 111.21 -39.70
CA ARG A 73 14.20 111.04 -38.51
C ARG A 73 13.13 109.97 -38.72
N ASN A 74 12.42 110.04 -39.85
CA ASN A 74 11.45 109.03 -40.30
C ASN A 74 11.63 108.83 -41.80
N ILE A 75 11.67 107.59 -42.25
CA ILE A 75 11.59 107.25 -43.67
C ILE A 75 10.22 106.59 -43.87
N THR A 76 9.33 107.27 -44.58
CA THR A 76 8.04 106.69 -44.99
C THR A 76 8.20 106.08 -46.37
N ILE A 77 8.04 104.76 -46.47
CA ILE A 77 8.24 104.00 -47.70
C ILE A 77 6.86 103.56 -48.21
N THR A 78 6.52 103.87 -49.46
CA THR A 78 5.31 103.35 -50.13
C THR A 78 5.60 102.14 -51.04
N GLY A 79 6.88 101.81 -51.23
CA GLY A 79 7.39 100.65 -51.96
C GLY A 79 8.26 99.76 -51.06
N THR A 80 9.36 99.23 -51.58
CA THR A 80 10.37 98.49 -50.80
C THR A 80 11.54 99.41 -50.43
N LEU A 81 12.13 99.23 -49.26
CA LEU A 81 13.47 99.73 -48.95
C LEU A 81 14.42 98.54 -49.03
N SER A 82 15.33 98.57 -50.00
CA SER A 82 16.34 97.52 -50.15
C SER A 82 17.70 98.12 -50.46
N ASP A 83 18.73 97.56 -49.83
CA ASP A 83 20.14 97.82 -50.15
C ASP A 83 20.71 96.78 -51.14
N GLY A 84 19.85 95.92 -51.71
CA GLY A 84 20.21 94.80 -52.58
C GLY A 84 20.32 93.45 -51.84
N ASN A 85 20.58 93.45 -50.54
CA ASN A 85 20.73 92.22 -49.72
C ASN A 85 19.60 92.08 -48.68
N TYR A 86 19.15 93.18 -48.10
CA TYR A 86 18.07 93.25 -47.13
C TYR A 86 16.89 94.01 -47.73
N THR A 87 15.66 93.63 -47.39
CA THR A 87 14.46 94.31 -47.89
C THR A 87 13.43 94.48 -46.80
N PHE A 88 12.96 95.72 -46.60
CA PHE A 88 11.68 96.02 -45.95
C PHE A 88 10.63 96.14 -47.04
N ASP A 89 9.63 95.26 -47.03
CA ASP A 89 8.58 95.27 -48.04
C ASP A 89 7.32 96.02 -47.59
N THR A 90 6.37 96.19 -48.52
CA THR A 90 5.10 96.87 -48.26
C THR A 90 4.14 96.05 -47.39
N SER A 91 4.44 94.77 -47.14
CA SER A 91 3.68 93.88 -46.26
C SER A 91 4.24 93.85 -44.83
N GLY A 92 5.27 94.66 -44.55
CA GLY A 92 5.91 94.74 -43.23
C GLY A 92 6.92 93.63 -42.97
N ASN A 93 7.30 92.85 -43.98
CA ASN A 93 8.32 91.81 -43.85
C ASN A 93 9.72 92.41 -43.91
N VAL A 94 10.67 91.77 -43.23
CA VAL A 94 12.10 92.00 -43.37
C VAL A 94 12.72 90.74 -43.95
N SER A 95 13.35 90.83 -45.13
CA SER A 95 14.01 89.69 -45.77
C SER A 95 15.51 89.88 -45.87
N GLY A 96 16.25 88.76 -45.93
CA GLY A 96 17.70 88.70 -46.11
C GLY A 96 18.53 88.96 -44.86
N LEU A 97 17.96 89.57 -43.81
CA LEU A 97 18.70 89.98 -42.61
C LEU A 97 19.29 88.79 -41.85
N GLY A 98 20.60 88.79 -41.63
CA GLY A 98 21.31 87.67 -40.98
C GLY A 98 21.12 87.60 -39.46
N THR A 99 21.18 88.74 -38.76
CA THR A 99 21.01 88.80 -37.30
C THR A 99 20.17 90.01 -36.93
N VAL A 100 19.17 89.81 -36.08
CA VAL A 100 18.32 90.86 -35.52
C VAL A 100 18.78 91.14 -34.08
N GLY A 101 19.61 92.16 -33.89
CA GLY A 101 20.03 92.62 -32.56
C GLY A 101 18.96 93.48 -31.90
N SER A 102 17.89 92.86 -31.40
CA SER A 102 16.77 93.54 -30.72
C SER A 102 16.61 93.05 -29.28
N GLY A 103 15.83 93.77 -28.45
CA GLY A 103 15.43 93.27 -27.13
C GLY A 103 14.42 92.13 -27.28
N ASN A 104 13.14 92.44 -27.15
CA ASN A 104 12.08 91.47 -27.43
C ASN A 104 11.74 91.48 -28.93
N ILE A 105 11.65 90.30 -29.54
CA ILE A 105 11.01 90.11 -30.84
C ILE A 105 9.57 89.68 -30.58
N THR A 106 8.61 90.55 -30.88
CA THR A 106 7.19 90.21 -30.82
C THR A 106 6.70 89.86 -32.22
N SER A 107 6.51 88.56 -32.47
CA SER A 107 5.88 88.08 -33.70
C SER A 107 4.40 87.79 -33.45
N THR A 108 3.52 88.26 -34.32
CA THR A 108 2.09 87.88 -34.33
C THR A 108 1.83 86.60 -35.15
N GLY A 109 2.87 86.04 -35.77
CA GLY A 109 2.84 84.78 -36.53
C GLY A 109 3.93 83.80 -36.06
N THR A 110 4.22 82.79 -36.89
CA THR A 110 5.22 81.76 -36.56
C THR A 110 6.64 82.31 -36.59
N VAL A 111 7.47 81.80 -35.68
CA VAL A 111 8.93 82.00 -35.72
C VAL A 111 9.54 80.71 -36.26
N GLN A 112 10.23 80.77 -37.39
CA GLN A 112 10.82 79.62 -38.06
C GLN A 112 12.33 79.82 -38.21
N GLY A 113 13.08 78.76 -37.94
CA GLY A 113 14.52 78.69 -38.16
C GLY A 113 14.93 77.23 -38.31
N THR A 114 16.07 76.97 -38.95
CA THR A 114 16.65 75.61 -39.00
C THR A 114 16.99 75.10 -37.61
N THR A 115 17.37 76.01 -36.71
CA THR A 115 17.59 75.75 -35.29
C THR A 115 17.15 76.99 -34.51
N ILE A 116 16.32 76.81 -33.50
CA ILE A 116 15.93 77.87 -32.56
C ILE A 116 16.63 77.56 -31.24
N THR A 117 17.55 78.43 -30.82
CA THR A 117 18.28 78.29 -29.55
C THR A 117 17.74 79.31 -28.56
N ALA A 118 17.22 78.85 -27.41
CA ALA A 118 16.98 79.70 -26.25
C ALA A 118 18.19 79.67 -25.32
N THR A 119 18.63 80.81 -24.82
CA THR A 119 19.76 80.89 -23.86
C THR A 119 19.35 80.59 -22.43
N THR A 120 18.05 80.67 -22.12
CA THR A 120 17.50 80.48 -20.79
C THR A 120 16.32 79.51 -20.79
N ALA A 121 15.19 79.88 -21.39
CA ALA A 121 13.99 79.05 -21.44
C ALA A 121 13.06 79.45 -22.59
N PHE A 122 12.19 78.53 -22.98
CA PHE A 122 10.93 78.84 -23.65
C PHE A 122 9.86 78.96 -22.57
N VAL A 123 9.36 80.18 -22.33
CA VAL A 123 8.42 80.46 -21.23
C VAL A 123 7.02 80.71 -21.80
N PRO A 124 5.98 79.95 -21.39
CA PRO A 124 4.61 80.26 -21.77
C PRO A 124 4.15 81.58 -21.13
N ASP A 125 3.17 82.25 -21.74
CA ASP A 125 2.64 83.53 -21.26
C ASP A 125 1.71 83.40 -20.03
N ALA A 126 1.25 82.18 -19.73
CA ALA A 126 0.52 81.80 -18.54
C ALA A 126 0.73 80.30 -18.21
N SER A 127 0.33 79.87 -17.01
CA SER A 127 0.11 78.44 -16.72
C SER A 127 -0.85 77.85 -17.75
N ASP A 128 -0.50 76.71 -18.35
CA ASP A 128 -1.27 76.08 -19.45
C ASP A 128 -1.53 77.03 -20.65
N GLY A 129 -0.71 78.09 -20.79
CA GLY A 129 -0.91 79.14 -21.80
C GLY A 129 -0.33 78.82 -23.18
N ALA A 130 0.73 78.00 -23.24
CA ALA A 130 1.34 77.58 -24.49
C ALA A 130 1.68 76.08 -24.50
N ALA A 131 1.42 75.43 -25.64
CA ALA A 131 1.78 74.03 -25.87
C ALA A 131 3.19 73.89 -26.46
N LEU A 132 3.85 72.77 -26.16
CA LEU A 132 5.01 72.31 -26.91
C LEU A 132 4.52 71.40 -28.05
N GLY A 133 4.63 71.89 -29.29
CA GLY A 133 4.08 71.20 -30.45
C GLY A 133 2.58 71.40 -30.62
N THR A 134 1.97 70.64 -31.53
CA THR A 134 0.53 70.66 -31.78
C THR A 134 0.01 69.23 -32.01
N THR A 135 -1.30 69.05 -32.16
CA THR A 135 -1.91 67.76 -32.52
C THR A 135 -1.53 67.25 -33.92
N ALA A 136 -0.82 68.04 -34.73
CA ALA A 136 -0.43 67.69 -36.10
C ALA A 136 1.07 67.90 -36.38
N LEU A 137 1.82 68.45 -35.43
CA LEU A 137 3.25 68.75 -35.55
C LEU A 137 3.93 68.38 -34.24
N GLU A 138 4.54 67.19 -34.20
CA GLU A 138 5.29 66.70 -33.06
C GLU A 138 6.79 67.03 -33.16
N PHE A 139 7.47 67.03 -32.02
CA PHE A 139 8.92 66.95 -31.99
C PHE A 139 9.35 65.53 -32.34
N SER A 140 10.43 65.39 -33.11
CA SER A 140 10.99 64.06 -33.41
C SER A 140 11.47 63.37 -32.12
N ASP A 141 12.22 64.09 -31.30
CA ASP A 141 12.83 63.59 -30.06
C ASP A 141 12.80 64.68 -28.98
N LEU A 142 12.94 64.27 -27.72
CA LEU A 142 13.18 65.14 -26.57
C LEU A 142 14.49 64.75 -25.88
N TYR A 143 15.49 65.64 -25.90
CA TYR A 143 16.76 65.45 -25.21
C TYR A 143 16.82 66.34 -23.96
N LEU A 144 17.04 65.73 -22.80
CA LEU A 144 17.09 66.40 -21.50
C LEU A 144 18.44 66.10 -20.82
N ALA A 145 18.93 67.05 -20.00
CA ALA A 145 20.19 66.90 -19.28
C ALA A 145 20.05 65.97 -18.05
N ASP A 146 21.19 65.62 -17.44
CA ASP A 146 21.21 64.90 -16.16
C ASP A 146 20.51 65.71 -15.06
N GLY A 147 19.68 65.04 -14.26
CA GLY A 147 18.85 65.69 -13.25
C GLY A 147 17.68 66.49 -13.80
N ALA A 148 17.41 66.44 -15.11
CA ALA A 148 16.24 67.10 -15.68
C ALA A 148 14.94 66.51 -15.11
N VAL A 149 13.96 67.40 -14.93
CA VAL A 149 12.67 67.09 -14.33
C VAL A 149 11.55 67.41 -15.31
N LEU A 150 10.77 66.41 -15.69
CA LEU A 150 9.48 66.63 -16.33
C LEU A 150 8.44 66.82 -15.22
N SER A 151 7.93 68.04 -15.09
CA SER A 151 6.93 68.42 -14.08
C SER A 151 5.53 68.44 -14.68
N LEU A 152 4.61 67.69 -14.07
CA LEU A 152 3.21 67.58 -14.47
C LEU A 152 2.32 68.13 -13.34
N GLY A 153 1.40 69.03 -13.67
CA GLY A 153 0.55 69.75 -12.71
C GLY A 153 0.52 71.26 -12.98
N ASP A 154 -0.54 71.95 -12.54
CA ASP A 154 -0.65 73.41 -12.63
C ASP A 154 -0.13 74.07 -11.34
N GLY A 155 0.57 75.20 -11.46
CA GLY A 155 1.03 76.01 -10.32
C GLY A 155 2.16 75.42 -9.48
N GLY A 156 2.67 74.24 -9.84
CA GLY A 156 3.73 73.51 -9.13
C GLY A 156 3.71 72.04 -9.53
N ALA A 157 4.84 71.35 -9.37
CA ALA A 157 4.98 69.98 -9.88
C ALA A 157 4.27 68.96 -8.97
N ASP A 158 3.00 68.64 -9.28
CA ASP A 158 2.23 67.60 -8.57
C ASP A 158 2.91 66.23 -8.73
N VAL A 159 3.21 65.87 -9.98
CA VAL A 159 3.93 64.64 -10.35
C VAL A 159 5.17 65.01 -11.16
N THR A 160 6.34 64.54 -10.74
CA THR A 160 7.59 64.73 -11.47
C THR A 160 8.19 63.43 -11.92
N PHE A 161 8.72 63.39 -13.13
CA PHE A 161 9.70 62.38 -13.56
C PHE A 161 11.08 63.02 -13.50
N THR A 162 11.89 62.61 -12.54
CA THR A 162 13.26 63.10 -12.37
C THR A 162 14.23 62.10 -12.97
N HIS A 163 15.04 62.54 -13.92
CA HIS A 163 16.16 61.73 -14.40
C HIS A 163 17.21 61.60 -13.30
N VAL A 164 17.41 60.37 -12.82
CA VAL A 164 18.48 60.04 -11.88
C VAL A 164 19.65 59.52 -12.69
N ALA A 165 20.70 60.35 -12.78
CA ALA A 165 21.86 60.08 -13.62
C ALA A 165 22.38 58.64 -13.42
N ASP A 166 22.62 57.96 -14.54
CA ASP A 166 23.13 56.58 -14.62
C ASP A 166 22.30 55.50 -13.89
N THR A 167 21.11 55.82 -13.37
CA THR A 167 20.33 54.92 -12.51
C THR A 167 18.93 54.65 -13.05
N GLY A 168 18.19 55.70 -13.44
CA GLY A 168 16.81 55.53 -13.92
C GLY A 168 15.96 56.80 -13.81
N VAL A 169 14.66 56.60 -13.64
CA VAL A 169 13.67 57.69 -13.53
C VAL A 169 12.90 57.55 -12.23
N LEU A 170 12.81 58.65 -11.48
CA LEU A 170 12.17 58.68 -10.16
C LEU A 170 10.90 59.54 -10.19
N LEU A 171 9.82 58.98 -9.64
CA LEU A 171 8.62 59.73 -9.29
C LEU A 171 8.80 60.40 -7.92
N ASN A 172 8.26 61.60 -7.74
CA ASN A 172 8.25 62.26 -6.43
C ASN A 172 7.23 61.60 -5.49
N SER A 173 7.63 61.41 -4.21
CA SER A 173 6.75 60.88 -3.16
C SER A 173 6.13 59.52 -3.53
N THR A 174 4.90 59.25 -3.11
CA THR A 174 4.12 58.03 -3.43
C THR A 174 3.32 58.17 -4.73
N ASN A 175 3.78 59.01 -5.66
CA ASN A 175 3.14 59.12 -6.98
C ASN A 175 3.35 57.83 -7.79
N ARG A 176 2.48 57.60 -8.78
CA ARG A 176 2.36 56.32 -9.48
C ARG A 176 2.12 56.50 -10.96
N ILE A 177 2.53 55.51 -11.75
CA ILE A 177 2.17 55.39 -13.17
C ILE A 177 0.83 54.65 -13.22
N GLN A 178 -0.22 55.32 -13.66
CA GLN A 178 -1.57 54.73 -13.77
C GLN A 178 -1.83 54.25 -15.20
N PHE A 179 -2.58 53.16 -15.31
CA PHE A 179 -3.03 52.58 -16.56
C PHE A 179 -4.56 52.50 -16.54
N ASN A 180 -5.25 52.93 -17.59
CA ASN A 180 -6.73 52.97 -17.68
C ASN A 180 -7.43 53.86 -16.62
N ASP A 181 -7.32 53.54 -15.34
CA ASP A 181 -7.96 54.21 -14.21
C ASP A 181 -7.08 54.21 -12.95
N SER A 182 -7.61 54.67 -11.82
CA SER A 182 -6.86 54.81 -10.56
C SER A 182 -6.58 53.50 -9.79
N SER A 183 -7.17 52.38 -10.21
CA SER A 183 -7.02 51.06 -9.58
C SER A 183 -5.90 50.23 -10.19
N GLN A 184 -5.47 50.56 -11.41
CA GLN A 184 -4.41 49.84 -12.13
C GLN A 184 -3.16 50.73 -12.21
N TYR A 185 -2.09 50.35 -11.52
CA TYR A 185 -0.89 51.18 -11.43
C TYR A 185 0.37 50.42 -11.03
N ILE A 186 1.51 51.06 -11.29
CA ILE A 186 2.80 50.73 -10.67
C ILE A 186 3.21 51.93 -9.81
N GLY A 187 3.51 51.69 -8.53
CA GLY A 187 3.88 52.75 -7.60
C GLY A 187 4.45 52.21 -6.30
N ALA A 188 5.16 53.05 -5.56
CA ALA A 188 5.68 52.68 -4.25
C ALA A 188 4.81 53.32 -3.16
N SER A 189 3.98 52.53 -2.47
CA SER A 189 3.17 53.03 -1.35
C SER A 189 3.99 53.39 -0.12
N SER A 190 5.20 52.85 -0.01
CA SER A 190 6.18 53.16 1.04
C SER A 190 7.60 53.15 0.47
N ALA A 191 8.60 53.49 1.29
CA ALA A 191 10.01 53.37 0.88
C ALA A 191 10.50 51.89 0.80
N ALA A 192 9.70 50.93 1.26
CA ALA A 192 10.04 49.50 1.30
C ALA A 192 9.24 48.68 0.28
N ASP A 193 8.06 49.16 -0.12
CA ASP A 193 7.09 48.37 -0.88
C ASP A 193 6.89 48.98 -2.27
N LEU A 194 7.05 48.14 -3.30
CA LEU A 194 6.62 48.43 -4.67
C LEU A 194 5.34 47.66 -4.95
N ASP A 195 4.30 48.38 -5.32
CA ASP A 195 3.00 47.82 -5.64
C ASP A 195 2.82 47.70 -7.16
N ILE A 196 2.29 46.56 -7.57
CA ILE A 196 1.71 46.33 -8.89
C ILE A 196 0.24 46.00 -8.65
N ALA A 197 -0.62 46.99 -8.88
CA ALA A 197 -2.05 46.85 -8.67
C ALA A 197 -2.76 46.62 -10.00
N ALA A 198 -3.63 45.62 -10.04
CA ALA A 198 -4.52 45.34 -11.16
C ALA A 198 -5.92 44.97 -10.65
N THR A 199 -6.96 45.28 -11.42
CA THR A 199 -8.36 45.07 -11.03
C THR A 199 -8.76 43.59 -11.04
N THR A 200 -8.20 42.80 -11.96
CA THR A 200 -8.49 41.37 -12.12
C THR A 200 -7.26 40.51 -11.87
N ASP A 201 -6.19 40.76 -12.62
CA ASP A 201 -4.99 39.94 -12.67
C ASP A 201 -3.79 40.74 -13.19
N VAL A 202 -2.59 40.28 -12.81
CA VAL A 202 -1.34 40.73 -13.41
C VAL A 202 -0.89 39.64 -14.37
N ASN A 203 -0.91 39.93 -15.67
CA ASN A 203 -0.43 38.99 -16.68
C ASN A 203 1.09 39.12 -16.86
N ILE A 204 1.80 38.00 -16.81
CA ILE A 204 3.26 37.93 -17.00
C ILE A 204 3.57 36.90 -18.10
N ASP A 205 3.69 37.36 -19.34
CA ASP A 205 3.97 36.52 -20.51
C ASP A 205 5.48 36.19 -20.63
N ALA A 206 6.04 35.51 -19.61
CA ALA A 206 7.42 35.04 -19.60
C ALA A 206 7.49 33.51 -19.63
N THR A 207 8.55 32.93 -20.22
CA THR A 207 8.77 31.46 -20.19
C THR A 207 9.10 30.94 -18.80
N THR A 208 9.77 31.76 -17.99
CA THR A 208 10.17 31.44 -16.62
C THR A 208 10.01 32.68 -15.76
N LEU A 209 9.50 32.51 -14.55
CA LEU A 209 9.51 33.54 -13.52
C LEU A 209 10.54 33.14 -12.46
N ASP A 210 11.54 33.97 -12.27
CA ASP A 210 12.56 33.81 -11.23
C ASP A 210 12.24 34.73 -10.05
N VAL A 211 12.22 34.18 -8.84
CA VAL A 211 11.89 34.90 -7.61
C VAL A 211 12.95 34.58 -6.56
N ASN A 212 13.89 35.52 -6.37
CA ASN A 212 15.00 35.36 -5.43
C ASN A 212 14.60 35.52 -3.96
N ALA A 213 13.47 36.17 -3.70
CA ALA A 213 12.96 36.41 -2.35
C ALA A 213 11.99 35.29 -1.92
N ALA A 214 11.68 35.24 -0.63
CA ALA A 214 10.59 34.39 -0.16
C ALA A 214 9.26 34.76 -0.83
N LEU A 215 8.53 33.78 -1.32
CA LEU A 215 7.21 33.95 -1.91
C LEU A 215 6.13 33.69 -0.84
N ASP A 216 5.37 34.71 -0.48
CA ASP A 216 4.18 34.60 0.37
C ASP A 216 2.92 34.68 -0.50
N VAL A 217 2.07 33.65 -0.43
CA VAL A 217 0.80 33.58 -1.17
C VAL A 217 -0.33 33.42 -0.17
N SER A 218 -1.07 34.50 0.06
CA SER A 218 -2.22 34.51 0.97
C SER A 218 -3.47 33.84 0.39
N GLY A 219 -3.55 33.74 -0.95
CA GLY A 219 -4.63 33.07 -1.67
C GLY A 219 -4.31 31.62 -2.04
N ASN A 220 -5.14 31.03 -2.90
CA ASN A 220 -4.90 29.71 -3.48
C ASN A 220 -3.89 29.80 -4.64
N THR A 221 -2.95 28.85 -4.70
CA THR A 221 -2.05 28.66 -5.85
C THR A 221 -2.54 27.48 -6.69
N ALA A 222 -2.64 27.65 -8.00
CA ALA A 222 -2.90 26.57 -8.95
C ALA A 222 -1.63 26.31 -9.79
N LEU A 223 -1.10 25.10 -9.76
CA LEU A 223 0.07 24.67 -10.54
C LEU A 223 -0.37 23.51 -11.45
N ASN A 224 -0.32 23.73 -12.77
CA ASN A 224 -0.89 22.81 -13.76
C ASN A 224 0.11 21.76 -14.31
N GLY A 225 1.30 21.66 -13.72
CA GLY A 225 2.36 20.75 -14.12
C GLY A 225 3.03 20.11 -12.91
N ASP A 226 4.20 19.51 -13.14
CA ASP A 226 5.02 18.96 -12.06
C ASP A 226 5.41 20.07 -11.07
N VAL A 227 5.37 19.73 -9.78
CA VAL A 227 5.73 20.65 -8.69
C VAL A 227 6.86 20.01 -7.90
N ASP A 228 8.07 20.52 -8.11
CA ASP A 228 9.23 20.16 -7.32
C ASP A 228 9.28 21.05 -6.07
N LEU A 229 9.29 20.43 -4.89
CA LEU A 229 9.39 21.12 -3.61
C LEU A 229 10.68 20.71 -2.90
N GLY A 230 11.53 21.70 -2.61
CA GLY A 230 12.88 21.47 -2.11
C GLY A 230 13.89 21.15 -3.23
N ASP A 231 15.16 21.40 -2.96
CA ASP A 231 16.31 21.14 -3.83
C ASP A 231 17.41 20.29 -3.14
N ALA A 232 17.24 19.96 -1.85
CA ALA A 232 18.18 19.19 -1.07
C ALA A 232 17.50 18.12 -0.20
N THR A 233 18.25 17.09 0.19
CA THR A 233 17.76 15.99 1.04
C THR A 233 17.42 16.43 2.48
N GLY A 234 17.78 17.65 2.87
CA GLY A 234 17.45 18.24 4.16
C GLY A 234 16.17 19.08 4.16
N ASP A 235 15.54 19.27 3.00
CA ASP A 235 14.35 20.12 2.91
C ASP A 235 13.14 19.46 3.55
N THR A 236 12.33 20.28 4.19
CA THR A 236 11.11 19.84 4.87
C THR A 236 9.88 20.44 4.20
N ILE A 237 8.91 19.60 3.86
CA ILE A 237 7.61 20.05 3.37
C ILE A 237 6.61 20.02 4.52
N THR A 238 6.07 21.18 4.88
CA THR A 238 5.06 21.29 5.94
C THR A 238 3.66 21.32 5.32
N ALA A 239 2.98 20.17 5.30
CA ALA A 239 1.60 20.05 4.87
C ALA A 239 0.63 20.23 6.06
N THR A 240 0.26 21.48 6.38
CA THR A 240 -0.74 21.77 7.42
C THR A 240 -2.17 21.41 6.99
N GLY A 241 -2.43 21.49 5.68
CA GLY A 241 -3.71 21.11 5.08
C GLY A 241 -3.86 19.60 4.90
N ARG A 242 -4.99 19.18 4.34
CA ARG A 242 -5.23 17.80 3.88
C ARG A 242 -5.06 17.76 2.37
N PHE A 243 -4.63 16.62 1.84
CA PHE A 243 -4.75 16.33 0.42
C PHE A 243 -6.23 16.15 0.08
N ASP A 244 -6.73 16.86 -0.94
CA ASP A 244 -8.14 16.79 -1.38
C ASP A 244 -8.38 15.65 -2.40
N SER A 245 -7.36 14.84 -2.64
CA SER A 245 -7.37 13.71 -3.54
C SER A 245 -6.44 12.61 -3.04
N ASP A 246 -6.46 11.47 -3.73
CA ASP A 246 -5.50 10.39 -3.50
C ASP A 246 -4.07 10.86 -3.75
N ILE A 247 -3.13 10.32 -2.97
CA ILE A 247 -1.68 10.47 -3.23
C ILE A 247 -1.26 9.28 -4.10
N VAL A 248 -0.92 9.56 -5.36
CA VAL A 248 -0.57 8.54 -6.34
C VAL A 248 0.93 8.64 -6.67
N PRO A 249 1.73 7.58 -6.49
CA PRO A 249 3.13 7.61 -6.88
C PRO A 249 3.27 7.66 -8.41
N SER A 250 4.33 8.28 -8.90
CA SER A 250 4.57 8.46 -10.35
C SER A 250 4.73 7.14 -11.13
N THR A 251 5.06 6.06 -10.42
CA THR A 251 5.38 4.75 -10.98
C THR A 251 5.11 3.68 -9.92
N ASP A 252 4.54 2.56 -10.33
CA ASP A 252 4.27 1.40 -9.46
C ASP A 252 5.57 0.85 -8.83
N SER A 253 5.52 0.54 -7.54
CA SER A 253 6.58 -0.13 -6.77
C SER A 253 7.95 0.57 -6.75
N ALA A 254 8.01 1.87 -7.08
CA ALA A 254 9.28 2.61 -7.20
C ALA A 254 9.38 3.85 -6.29
N ARG A 255 8.38 4.14 -5.46
CA ARG A 255 8.41 5.21 -4.47
C ARG A 255 8.04 4.64 -3.11
N ASP A 256 8.92 4.86 -2.14
CA ASP A 256 8.72 4.42 -0.77
C ASP A 256 7.98 5.50 0.04
N LEU A 257 7.21 5.07 1.05
CA LEU A 257 6.68 5.96 2.08
C LEU A 257 7.69 6.04 3.23
N GLY A 258 8.57 7.04 3.17
CA GLY A 258 9.66 7.22 4.12
C GLY A 258 10.92 6.44 3.75
N THR A 259 11.83 6.30 4.71
CA THR A 259 13.12 5.59 4.57
C THR A 259 13.43 4.79 5.83
N SER A 260 14.53 4.02 5.83
CA SER A 260 15.00 3.29 7.02
C SER A 260 15.43 4.19 8.18
N ALA A 261 15.73 5.48 7.93
CA ALA A 261 16.11 6.45 8.95
C ALA A 261 14.96 7.41 9.33
N LEU A 262 14.01 7.63 8.42
CA LEU A 262 12.89 8.57 8.58
C LEU A 262 11.59 7.84 8.25
N GLN A 263 10.93 7.34 9.29
CA GLN A 263 9.70 6.57 9.19
C GLN A 263 8.51 7.42 9.61
N PHE A 264 7.33 7.13 9.06
CA PHE A 264 6.09 7.62 9.64
C PHE A 264 5.90 6.95 11.00
N ALA A 265 5.49 7.73 12.00
CA ALA A 265 5.27 7.21 13.34
C ALA A 265 4.11 6.20 13.35
N GLU A 266 3.02 6.50 12.65
CA GLU A 266 1.85 5.63 12.51
C GLU A 266 1.27 5.70 11.09
N ALA A 267 0.61 4.61 10.68
CA ALA A 267 -0.24 4.56 9.50
C ALA A 267 -1.70 4.37 9.93
N HIS A 268 -2.53 5.39 9.73
CA HIS A 268 -3.98 5.32 9.97
C HIS A 268 -4.70 5.15 8.63
N ILE A 269 -5.02 3.90 8.30
CA ILE A 269 -5.71 3.52 7.06
C ILE A 269 -6.91 2.64 7.38
N ASP A 270 -8.04 2.88 6.70
CA ASP A 270 -9.24 2.04 6.89
C ASP A 270 -9.04 0.65 6.27
N THR A 271 -8.48 0.60 5.05
CA THR A 271 -8.16 -0.66 4.34
C THR A 271 -6.82 -0.53 3.64
N GLY A 272 -5.92 -1.49 3.88
CA GLY A 272 -4.65 -1.62 3.17
C GLY A 272 -4.71 -2.70 2.09
N TYR A 273 -4.33 -2.35 0.86
CA TYR A 273 -3.99 -3.33 -0.18
C TYR A 273 -2.47 -3.49 -0.21
N ILE A 274 -1.97 -4.51 0.48
CA ILE A 274 -0.53 -4.77 0.64
C ILE A 274 -0.19 -6.05 -0.11
N ASP A 275 0.63 -5.95 -1.16
CA ASP A 275 1.07 -7.12 -1.93
C ASP A 275 1.94 -8.07 -1.11
N SER A 276 2.85 -7.51 -0.30
CA SER A 276 3.71 -8.26 0.61
C SER A 276 4.01 -7.45 1.86
N LEU A 277 3.71 -8.02 3.04
CA LEU A 277 4.12 -7.49 4.32
C LEU A 277 5.44 -8.17 4.73
N THR A 278 6.54 -7.42 4.70
CA THR A 278 7.85 -7.89 5.16
C THR A 278 8.24 -7.17 6.44
N THR A 279 8.50 -7.90 7.51
CA THR A 279 8.93 -7.36 8.80
C THR A 279 10.27 -7.97 9.23
N THR A 280 11.09 -7.21 9.97
CA THR A 280 12.32 -7.73 10.59
C THR A 280 12.07 -8.38 11.94
N THR A 281 10.90 -8.12 12.52
CA THR A 281 10.39 -8.68 13.78
C THR A 281 8.98 -9.21 13.56
N ASN A 282 8.25 -9.51 14.63
CA ASN A 282 6.91 -10.08 14.52
C ASN A 282 5.93 -9.07 13.91
N VAL A 283 4.98 -9.57 13.12
CA VAL A 283 3.73 -8.84 12.84
C VAL A 283 2.85 -9.04 14.06
N ASP A 284 2.69 -8.00 14.87
CA ASP A 284 1.71 -7.99 15.94
C ASP A 284 0.37 -7.52 15.39
N ILE A 285 -0.59 -8.42 15.32
CA ILE A 285 -1.98 -8.08 14.99
C ILE A 285 -2.70 -8.16 16.33
N ASP A 286 -2.97 -7.01 16.93
CA ASP A 286 -3.58 -6.91 18.24
C ASP A 286 -5.08 -6.60 18.12
N ASP A 287 -5.92 -7.52 18.59
CA ASP A 287 -7.36 -7.32 18.83
C ASP A 287 -7.66 -7.31 20.34
N SER A 288 -6.70 -6.89 21.17
CA SER A 288 -6.93 -6.72 22.62
C SER A 288 -8.01 -5.67 22.93
N GLY A 289 -8.31 -4.79 21.95
CA GLY A 289 -9.44 -3.87 21.98
C GLY A 289 -10.80 -4.53 21.87
N GLY A 290 -10.87 -5.79 21.38
CA GLY A 290 -12.09 -6.57 21.27
C GLY A 290 -13.07 -6.01 20.24
N ASP A 291 -12.58 -5.35 19.19
CA ASP A 291 -13.42 -4.92 18.07
C ASP A 291 -13.73 -6.08 17.12
N GLY A 292 -13.09 -7.24 17.34
CA GLY A 292 -13.33 -8.45 16.57
C GLY A 292 -12.66 -8.39 15.20
N ALA A 293 -11.75 -7.44 14.95
CA ALA A 293 -11.11 -7.27 13.66
C ALA A 293 -10.27 -8.49 13.25
N MET A 294 -9.84 -9.34 14.19
CA MET A 294 -9.20 -10.63 13.88
C MET A 294 -10.17 -11.81 13.79
N ASP A 295 -11.40 -11.68 14.31
CA ASP A 295 -12.39 -12.75 14.26
C ASP A 295 -12.88 -12.95 12.81
N GLY A 296 -12.65 -14.15 12.26
CA GLY A 296 -12.93 -14.46 10.86
C GLY A 296 -11.86 -14.02 9.86
N VAL A 297 -10.71 -13.46 10.30
CA VAL A 297 -9.58 -13.19 9.40
C VAL A 297 -8.97 -14.51 8.94
N VAL A 298 -9.10 -14.78 7.64
CA VAL A 298 -8.56 -16.00 7.06
C VAL A 298 -7.10 -15.82 6.70
N ILE A 299 -6.21 -16.39 7.51
CA ILE A 299 -4.76 -16.38 7.24
C ILE A 299 -4.43 -17.49 6.24
N GLY A 300 -4.09 -17.09 5.01
CA GLY A 300 -3.65 -18.02 3.95
C GLY A 300 -4.73 -18.51 2.98
N ALA A 301 -5.89 -17.83 2.88
CA ALA A 301 -6.95 -18.23 1.95
C ALA A 301 -7.07 -17.33 0.72
N ALA A 302 -6.49 -17.80 -0.38
CA ALA A 302 -6.97 -17.56 -1.75
C ALA A 302 -6.40 -18.60 -2.71
N THR A 303 -5.17 -19.07 -2.45
CA THR A 303 -4.47 -20.12 -3.21
C THR A 303 -3.77 -21.05 -2.23
N ALA A 304 -3.90 -22.36 -2.45
CA ALA A 304 -3.57 -23.44 -1.51
C ALA A 304 -2.06 -23.65 -1.26
N VAL A 305 -1.33 -22.60 -0.89
CA VAL A 305 -0.04 -22.73 -0.18
C VAL A 305 -0.35 -22.47 1.28
N ALA A 306 -0.71 -23.54 1.98
CA ALA A 306 -1.14 -23.52 3.39
C ALA A 306 -0.25 -22.61 4.25
N GLY A 307 -0.87 -21.78 5.10
CA GLY A 307 -0.15 -21.04 6.13
C GLY A 307 0.73 -21.99 6.93
N THR A 308 2.04 -21.75 6.92
CA THR A 308 3.01 -22.57 7.67
C THR A 308 3.28 -21.90 9.00
N PHE A 309 2.70 -22.44 10.07
CA PHE A 309 2.95 -21.97 11.43
C PHE A 309 4.07 -22.80 12.05
N THR A 310 5.13 -22.15 12.55
CA THR A 310 6.17 -22.84 13.33
C THR A 310 5.62 -23.36 14.66
N THR A 311 4.73 -22.58 15.27
CA THR A 311 4.00 -22.91 16.49
C THR A 311 2.57 -22.39 16.36
N LEU A 312 1.58 -23.21 16.68
CA LEU A 312 0.19 -22.79 16.88
C LEU A 312 -0.13 -22.96 18.37
N ASN A 313 -0.34 -21.84 19.07
CA ASN A 313 -0.77 -21.82 20.47
C ASN A 313 -2.14 -21.16 20.56
N THR A 314 -3.17 -21.95 20.86
CA THR A 314 -4.55 -21.48 20.99
C THR A 314 -5.03 -21.73 22.43
N THR A 315 -5.75 -20.77 23.00
CA THR A 315 -6.30 -20.87 24.37
C THR A 315 -7.77 -21.30 24.38
N GLY A 316 -8.43 -21.31 23.22
CA GLY A 316 -9.84 -21.66 23.02
C GLY A 316 -10.05 -22.89 22.14
N LEU A 317 -11.32 -23.14 21.77
CA LEU A 317 -11.68 -24.21 20.85
C LEU A 317 -10.98 -24.00 19.50
N THR A 318 -10.31 -25.04 19.01
CA THR A 318 -9.66 -25.03 17.70
C THR A 318 -10.33 -26.09 16.83
N THR A 319 -10.91 -25.69 15.71
CA THR A 319 -11.44 -26.60 14.70
C THR A 319 -10.37 -26.81 13.62
N ILE A 320 -9.97 -28.04 13.37
CA ILE A 320 -9.02 -28.40 12.31
C ILE A 320 -9.73 -29.37 11.37
N GLY A 321 -10.08 -28.87 10.18
CA GLY A 321 -11.03 -29.53 9.28
C GLY A 321 -12.48 -29.21 9.69
N ASP A 322 -13.25 -28.66 8.75
CA ASP A 322 -14.62 -28.19 8.92
C ASP A 322 -15.61 -28.83 7.94
N ALA A 323 -15.13 -29.63 7.00
CA ALA A 323 -15.91 -30.29 5.97
C ALA A 323 -15.82 -31.83 6.03
N SER A 324 -16.83 -32.50 5.50
CA SER A 324 -16.80 -33.96 5.34
C SER A 324 -15.71 -34.36 4.34
N GLY A 325 -14.73 -35.14 4.80
CA GLY A 325 -13.60 -35.59 3.98
C GLY A 325 -12.26 -34.93 4.31
N ASP A 326 -12.25 -33.98 5.24
CA ASP A 326 -11.00 -33.41 5.74
C ASP A 326 -10.15 -34.47 6.44
N THR A 327 -8.83 -34.38 6.28
CA THR A 327 -7.87 -35.28 6.91
C THR A 327 -6.90 -34.47 7.76
N LEU A 328 -6.73 -34.88 9.02
CA LEU A 328 -5.70 -34.34 9.91
C LEU A 328 -4.51 -35.30 9.92
N THR A 329 -3.40 -34.88 9.32
CA THR A 329 -2.13 -35.63 9.39
C THR A 329 -1.25 -35.04 10.48
N ILE A 330 -0.97 -35.81 11.53
CA ILE A 330 -0.08 -35.40 12.63
C ILE A 330 1.24 -36.19 12.51
N ASN A 331 2.26 -35.57 11.93
CA ASN A 331 3.61 -36.14 11.82
C ASN A 331 4.46 -35.86 13.07
N ALA A 332 3.84 -35.87 14.25
CA ALA A 332 4.54 -35.66 15.51
C ALA A 332 5.03 -37.00 16.06
N ALA A 333 6.24 -37.02 16.63
CA ALA A 333 6.73 -38.20 17.36
C ALA A 333 5.90 -38.49 18.62
N THR A 334 5.19 -37.49 19.13
CA THR A 334 4.34 -37.61 20.33
C THR A 334 3.12 -36.71 20.19
N ILE A 335 1.97 -37.23 20.59
CA ILE A 335 0.72 -36.49 20.73
C ILE A 335 0.40 -36.48 22.23
N ASN A 336 0.26 -35.29 22.83
CA ASN A 336 0.00 -35.14 24.27
C ASN A 336 -1.42 -34.60 24.54
N PRO A 337 -2.43 -35.46 24.66
CA PRO A 337 -3.78 -35.05 24.98
C PRO A 337 -3.94 -34.87 26.50
N ALA A 338 -3.49 -33.73 27.05
CA ALA A 338 -3.41 -33.49 28.50
C ALA A 338 -4.73 -33.68 29.29
N ASN A 339 -5.88 -33.56 28.62
CA ASN A 339 -7.21 -33.75 29.22
C ASN A 339 -7.77 -35.18 29.07
N ILE A 340 -7.10 -36.07 28.33
CA ILE A 340 -7.38 -37.50 28.37
C ILE A 340 -6.60 -38.04 29.55
N ALA A 341 -7.31 -38.48 30.60
CA ALA A 341 -6.67 -39.00 31.80
C ALA A 341 -5.69 -40.12 31.42
N ALA A 342 -4.52 -40.13 32.06
CA ALA A 342 -3.61 -41.26 31.93
C ALA A 342 -4.36 -42.52 32.35
N GLY A 343 -4.49 -43.48 31.42
CA GLY A 343 -5.05 -44.79 31.73
C GLY A 343 -4.33 -45.38 32.93
N THR A 344 -5.08 -45.87 33.92
CA THR A 344 -4.48 -46.40 35.15
C THR A 344 -4.08 -47.87 35.00
N ASP A 345 -4.65 -48.60 34.04
CA ASP A 345 -4.14 -49.85 33.44
C ASP A 345 -4.98 -50.15 32.18
N ASN A 346 -4.46 -50.91 31.20
CA ASN A 346 -5.19 -51.51 30.05
C ASN A 346 -6.21 -50.68 29.23
N THR A 347 -6.21 -49.36 29.34
CA THR A 347 -7.13 -48.45 28.65
C THR A 347 -6.81 -48.27 27.15
N VAL A 348 -7.84 -48.25 26.29
CA VAL A 348 -7.75 -47.88 24.87
C VAL A 348 -8.43 -46.53 24.58
N VAL A 349 -8.01 -45.84 23.52
CA VAL A 349 -8.73 -44.65 23.03
C VAL A 349 -9.73 -45.08 21.97
N VAL A 350 -11.00 -44.78 22.19
CA VAL A 350 -12.10 -45.06 21.25
C VAL A 350 -12.83 -43.78 20.87
N TYR A 351 -13.40 -43.75 19.67
CA TYR A 351 -14.29 -42.67 19.25
C TYR A 351 -15.74 -43.08 19.53
N ASN A 352 -16.43 -42.32 20.39
CA ASN A 352 -17.80 -42.64 20.79
C ASN A 352 -18.89 -42.01 19.89
N GLY A 353 -18.49 -41.35 18.79
CA GLY A 353 -19.40 -40.61 17.91
C GLY A 353 -19.44 -39.10 18.18
N SER A 354 -18.78 -38.60 19.23
CA SER A 354 -18.65 -37.17 19.50
C SER A 354 -17.22 -36.76 19.87
N THR A 355 -16.57 -37.51 20.77
CA THR A 355 -15.21 -37.22 21.24
C THR A 355 -14.37 -38.49 21.31
N LEU A 356 -13.05 -38.32 21.41
CA LEU A 356 -12.16 -39.42 21.81
C LEU A 356 -12.30 -39.62 23.32
N VAL A 357 -12.59 -40.84 23.72
CA VAL A 357 -12.71 -41.25 25.12
C VAL A 357 -11.78 -42.42 25.39
N THR A 358 -11.39 -42.57 26.64
CA THR A 358 -10.77 -43.78 27.14
C THR A 358 -11.82 -44.83 27.45
N ASP A 359 -11.58 -46.07 27.05
CA ASP A 359 -12.39 -47.22 27.43
C ASP A 359 -11.51 -48.34 27.99
N GLU A 360 -12.06 -49.11 28.91
CA GLU A 360 -11.36 -50.21 29.57
C GLU A 360 -11.57 -51.50 28.77
N ILE A 361 -10.47 -52.20 28.49
CA ILE A 361 -10.57 -53.57 27.99
C ILE A 361 -10.95 -54.46 29.17
N ASP A 362 -11.85 -55.44 28.94
CA ASP A 362 -12.22 -56.41 29.96
C ASP A 362 -10.96 -57.06 30.55
N SER A 363 -10.74 -56.85 31.85
CA SER A 363 -9.55 -57.30 32.57
C SER A 363 -9.27 -58.81 32.45
N ARG A 364 -10.29 -59.63 32.14
CA ARG A 364 -10.14 -61.08 31.94
C ARG A 364 -9.41 -61.43 30.65
N VAL A 365 -9.39 -60.52 29.67
CA VAL A 365 -8.71 -60.74 28.38
C VAL A 365 -7.18 -60.75 28.56
N TRP A 366 -6.65 -60.06 29.58
CA TRP A 366 -5.21 -59.93 29.83
C TRP A 366 -4.77 -60.25 31.27
N GLY A 367 -5.69 -60.63 32.15
CA GLY A 367 -5.39 -61.13 33.49
C GLY A 367 -4.69 -62.50 33.47
N SER A 368 -4.14 -62.90 34.62
CA SER A 368 -3.39 -64.15 34.78
C SER A 368 -4.22 -65.44 34.72
N THR A 369 -5.55 -65.34 34.62
CA THR A 369 -6.46 -66.50 34.65
C THR A 369 -7.63 -66.30 33.68
N LEU A 370 -7.57 -66.95 32.51
CA LEU A 370 -8.72 -67.08 31.60
C LEU A 370 -9.80 -68.05 32.15
N LEU A 371 -9.45 -68.86 33.15
CA LEU A 371 -10.21 -70.02 33.65
C LEU A 371 -10.51 -69.95 35.17
N ASP A 372 -10.48 -68.79 35.82
CA ASP A 372 -10.86 -68.66 37.24
C ASP A 372 -12.23 -67.99 37.37
N GLY A 373 -13.28 -68.80 37.28
CA GLY A 373 -14.57 -68.43 37.83
C GLY A 373 -14.47 -68.50 39.35
N SER A 374 -14.98 -67.48 40.04
CA SER A 374 -14.96 -67.11 41.48
C SER A 374 -14.78 -68.16 42.61
N ASN A 375 -14.64 -69.46 42.34
CA ASN A 375 -14.42 -70.54 43.29
C ASN A 375 -13.47 -71.66 42.77
N GLY A 376 -12.75 -71.45 41.67
CA GLY A 376 -11.88 -72.49 41.08
C GLY A 376 -10.66 -72.78 41.94
N THR A 377 -10.46 -74.04 42.30
CA THR A 377 -9.23 -74.51 42.96
C THR A 377 -8.21 -74.99 41.93
N ASP A 378 -6.92 -75.03 42.29
CA ASP A 378 -5.86 -75.55 41.42
C ASP A 378 -6.26 -76.92 40.85
N ASN A 379 -6.00 -77.13 39.56
CA ASN A 379 -6.10 -78.41 38.85
C ASN A 379 -7.51 -78.82 38.37
N GLU A 380 -8.45 -77.89 38.28
CA GLU A 380 -9.71 -78.07 37.56
C GLU A 380 -9.50 -77.94 36.04
N ILE A 381 -10.20 -78.76 35.25
CA ILE A 381 -10.22 -78.63 33.78
C ILE A 381 -11.39 -77.72 33.38
N GLY A 382 -11.12 -76.71 32.56
CA GLY A 382 -12.14 -75.80 32.06
C GLY A 382 -13.15 -76.48 31.15
N ILE A 383 -14.43 -76.22 31.41
CA ILE A 383 -15.56 -76.61 30.56
C ILE A 383 -16.32 -75.35 30.12
N PHE A 384 -16.94 -75.41 28.94
CA PHE A 384 -17.88 -74.38 28.53
C PHE A 384 -19.18 -74.55 29.28
N THR A 385 -19.57 -73.54 30.06
CA THR A 385 -20.89 -73.51 30.73
C THR A 385 -21.97 -72.98 29.78
N ASP A 386 -21.60 -72.16 28.79
CA ASP A 386 -22.42 -71.66 27.69
C ASP A 386 -21.57 -71.38 26.43
N SER A 387 -22.04 -70.53 25.49
CA SER A 387 -21.37 -70.27 24.21
C SER A 387 -20.02 -69.55 24.29
N ASP A 388 -19.77 -68.85 25.39
CA ASP A 388 -18.70 -67.86 25.50
C ASP A 388 -18.11 -67.78 26.92
N THR A 389 -18.57 -68.61 27.84
CA THR A 389 -18.08 -68.71 29.22
C THR A 389 -17.41 -70.05 29.45
N ILE A 390 -16.20 -70.00 30.00
CA ILE A 390 -15.46 -71.17 30.48
C ILE A 390 -15.37 -71.09 32.01
N GLU A 391 -15.68 -72.18 32.70
CA GLU A 391 -15.55 -72.33 34.15
C GLU A 391 -14.79 -73.64 34.47
N GLY A 392 -14.09 -73.69 35.60
CA GLY A 392 -13.49 -74.94 36.10
C GLY A 392 -14.56 -75.92 36.59
N ASP A 393 -14.44 -77.22 36.24
CA ASP A 393 -15.33 -78.27 36.78
C ASP A 393 -14.69 -78.96 37.99
N SER A 394 -15.23 -78.68 39.18
CA SER A 394 -14.80 -79.29 40.44
C SER A 394 -14.89 -80.83 40.49
N ASN A 395 -15.68 -81.46 39.63
CA ASN A 395 -15.81 -82.92 39.57
C ASN A 395 -14.78 -83.58 38.63
N PHE A 396 -14.01 -82.77 37.88
CA PHE A 396 -13.09 -83.23 36.86
C PHE A 396 -11.72 -82.57 37.05
N THR A 397 -10.95 -83.10 38.00
CA THR A 397 -9.67 -82.51 38.40
C THR A 397 -8.50 -83.40 37.98
N PHE A 398 -7.39 -82.76 37.61
CA PHE A 398 -6.13 -83.43 37.29
C PHE A 398 -4.94 -82.69 37.88
N ASP A 399 -4.42 -83.19 39.01
CA ASP A 399 -3.34 -82.54 39.76
C ASP A 399 -1.92 -82.79 39.21
N GLY A 400 -1.84 -83.26 37.97
CA GLY A 400 -0.59 -83.71 37.35
C GLY A 400 -0.19 -85.15 37.71
N SER A 401 -0.80 -85.75 38.75
CA SER A 401 -0.53 -87.13 39.17
C SER A 401 -1.78 -88.00 39.22
N THR A 402 -2.90 -87.45 39.67
CA THR A 402 -4.18 -88.13 39.88
C THR A 402 -5.24 -87.46 39.02
N PHE A 403 -5.91 -88.27 38.21
CA PHE A 403 -7.12 -87.86 37.52
C PHE A 403 -8.34 -88.31 38.33
N THR A 404 -9.11 -87.34 38.82
CA THR A 404 -10.27 -87.61 39.69
C THR A 404 -11.57 -87.27 38.95
N VAL A 405 -12.47 -88.26 38.91
CA VAL A 405 -13.87 -88.04 38.49
C VAL A 405 -14.75 -88.27 39.71
N THR A 406 -15.30 -87.19 40.26
CA THR A 406 -16.23 -87.26 41.38
C THR A 406 -17.62 -87.61 40.85
N GLY A 407 -17.88 -88.91 40.65
CA GLY A 407 -19.14 -89.39 40.10
C GLY A 407 -19.02 -90.70 39.33
N ASN A 408 -20.01 -91.01 38.50
CA ASN A 408 -20.02 -92.23 37.70
C ASN A 408 -19.14 -92.07 36.46
N ALA A 409 -18.01 -92.78 36.41
CA ALA A 409 -17.14 -92.81 35.24
C ALA A 409 -17.59 -93.94 34.28
N VAL A 410 -18.14 -93.57 33.11
CA VAL A 410 -18.49 -94.53 32.06
C VAL A 410 -17.34 -94.62 31.06
N VAL A 411 -16.57 -95.71 31.10
CA VAL A 411 -15.49 -95.99 30.15
C VAL A 411 -15.99 -96.94 29.07
N THR A 412 -15.99 -96.49 27.81
CA THR A 412 -16.66 -97.19 26.69
C THR A 412 -15.81 -98.27 26.02
N SER A 413 -14.52 -98.39 26.33
CA SER A 413 -13.65 -99.44 25.76
C SER A 413 -12.98 -100.31 26.82
N HIS A 414 -11.81 -99.95 27.32
CA HIS A 414 -11.07 -100.73 28.32
C HIS A 414 -10.48 -99.81 29.39
N ILE A 415 -10.47 -100.29 30.64
CA ILE A 415 -9.66 -99.73 31.71
C ILE A 415 -8.39 -100.57 31.80
N SER A 416 -7.25 -99.98 31.44
CA SER A 416 -5.92 -100.59 31.63
C SER A 416 -5.29 -100.01 32.89
N SER A 417 -5.29 -100.76 33.99
CA SER A 417 -4.64 -100.36 35.24
C SER A 417 -3.37 -101.18 35.48
N SER A 418 -2.29 -100.52 35.85
CA SER A 418 -1.04 -101.16 36.31
C SER A 418 -1.11 -101.62 37.78
N ALA A 419 -2.28 -101.48 38.43
CA ALA A 419 -2.56 -101.85 39.81
C ALA A 419 -3.91 -102.58 39.95
N ASN A 420 -4.18 -103.10 41.14
CA ASN A 420 -5.40 -103.85 41.47
C ASN A 420 -6.68 -103.04 41.20
N ILE A 421 -7.69 -103.70 40.63
CA ILE A 421 -9.06 -103.19 40.57
C ILE A 421 -9.80 -103.77 41.78
N THR A 422 -10.11 -102.93 42.78
CA THR A 422 -10.85 -103.32 43.98
C THR A 422 -12.27 -102.75 43.96
N GLY A 423 -13.29 -103.59 44.15
CA GLY A 423 -14.70 -103.18 44.23
C GLY A 423 -15.57 -104.25 44.90
N SER A 424 -16.65 -103.84 45.59
CA SER A 424 -17.53 -104.77 46.34
C SER A 424 -18.35 -105.71 45.44
N ALA A 425 -18.50 -105.40 44.16
CA ALA A 425 -19.09 -106.26 43.16
C ALA A 425 -18.36 -106.07 41.82
N ILE A 426 -17.68 -107.13 41.35
CA ILE A 426 -17.05 -107.19 40.03
C ILE A 426 -17.93 -108.07 39.15
N TYR A 427 -18.70 -107.45 38.25
CA TYR A 427 -19.53 -108.17 37.29
C TYR A 427 -18.75 -108.45 36.01
N ALA A 428 -18.21 -109.68 35.87
CA ALA A 428 -17.63 -110.16 34.62
C ALA A 428 -18.70 -110.92 33.83
N SER A 429 -19.23 -110.32 32.76
CA SER A 429 -20.34 -110.87 31.97
C SER A 429 -19.96 -112.07 31.08
N SER A 430 -18.67 -112.31 30.84
CA SER A 430 -18.17 -113.37 29.94
C SER A 430 -17.07 -114.23 30.56
N GLY A 431 -16.87 -114.14 31.88
CA GLY A 431 -15.94 -114.97 32.65
C GLY A 431 -14.68 -114.24 33.12
N PHE A 432 -14.03 -114.83 34.13
CA PHE A 432 -12.69 -114.45 34.57
C PHE A 432 -11.68 -115.28 33.79
N TYR A 433 -10.77 -114.64 33.05
CA TYR A 433 -9.66 -115.34 32.38
C TYR A 433 -8.43 -115.39 33.31
N GLY A 434 -8.09 -116.57 33.82
CA GLY A 434 -6.96 -116.81 34.73
C GLY A 434 -6.98 -118.23 35.32
N ASP A 435 -5.94 -118.64 36.04
CA ASP A 435 -5.77 -120.01 36.57
C ASP A 435 -6.68 -120.35 37.79
N GLY A 436 -7.51 -119.39 38.23
CA GLY A 436 -8.50 -119.57 39.28
C GLY A 436 -7.91 -119.93 40.67
N SER A 437 -6.59 -120.02 40.81
CA SER A 437 -5.91 -120.61 41.97
C SER A 437 -6.08 -119.80 43.25
N ASN A 438 -6.44 -118.52 43.13
CA ASN A 438 -6.66 -117.60 44.25
C ASN A 438 -8.14 -117.28 44.50
N LEU A 439 -9.07 -118.02 43.87
CA LEU A 439 -10.49 -117.95 44.21
C LEU A 439 -10.79 -118.90 45.39
N THR A 440 -10.84 -118.34 46.60
CA THR A 440 -11.25 -119.07 47.81
C THR A 440 -12.76 -118.91 48.06
N GLY A 441 -13.45 -119.98 48.48
CA GLY A 441 -14.86 -119.93 48.91
C GLY A 441 -15.90 -120.41 47.88
N VAL A 442 -15.51 -121.28 46.93
CA VAL A 442 -16.43 -121.86 45.94
C VAL A 442 -16.91 -123.24 46.43
N ALA A 443 -18.20 -123.38 46.75
CA ALA A 443 -18.81 -124.68 47.06
C ALA A 443 -19.03 -125.48 45.76
N GLN A 444 -18.49 -126.70 45.68
CA GLN A 444 -18.81 -127.64 44.59
C GLN A 444 -19.88 -128.61 45.09
N ASP A 445 -21.11 -128.47 44.60
CA ASP A 445 -22.26 -129.31 44.93
C ASP A 445 -22.18 -130.63 44.15
N ILE A 446 -22.03 -131.75 44.88
CA ILE A 446 -21.90 -133.09 44.29
C ILE A 446 -23.16 -133.54 43.55
N ASP A 447 -24.34 -133.01 43.90
CA ASP A 447 -25.62 -133.35 43.26
C ASP A 447 -25.71 -132.84 41.81
N SER A 448 -24.76 -131.97 41.40
CA SER A 448 -24.62 -131.47 40.03
C SER A 448 -23.73 -132.33 39.12
N LEU A 449 -23.11 -133.38 39.66
CA LEU A 449 -22.21 -134.28 38.93
C LEU A 449 -22.95 -135.55 38.47
N THR A 450 -22.69 -136.00 37.24
CA THR A 450 -23.34 -137.17 36.63
C THR A 450 -22.80 -138.50 37.19
N GLU A 451 -23.67 -139.48 37.45
CA GLU A 451 -23.30 -140.80 38.01
C GLU A 451 -22.40 -141.64 37.08
N LEU A 452 -21.44 -142.38 37.65
CA LEU A 452 -20.48 -143.24 36.94
C LEU A 452 -21.06 -144.65 36.71
N ALA A 453 -20.95 -145.18 35.48
CA ALA A 453 -21.59 -146.44 35.05
C ALA A 453 -21.11 -147.71 35.80
N ALA A 454 -21.99 -148.73 35.86
CA ALA A 454 -21.93 -149.95 36.70
C ALA A 454 -20.81 -150.99 36.41
N THR A 455 -19.57 -150.54 36.25
CA THR A 455 -18.37 -151.39 36.22
C THR A 455 -17.76 -151.53 37.61
N PRO A 456 -17.18 -152.69 37.98
CA PRO A 456 -16.53 -152.84 39.29
C PRO A 456 -15.40 -151.83 39.48
N HIS A 457 -15.49 -151.03 40.54
CA HIS A 457 -14.48 -150.02 40.88
C HIS A 457 -13.19 -150.67 41.39
N ALA A 458 -12.04 -150.11 40.99
CA ALA A 458 -10.73 -150.60 41.40
C ALA A 458 -10.37 -150.09 42.80
N THR A 459 -9.45 -150.76 43.50
CA THR A 459 -9.08 -150.41 44.89
C THR A 459 -8.41 -149.03 45.04
N GLN A 460 -7.97 -148.41 43.94
CA GLN A 460 -7.41 -147.05 43.96
C GLN A 460 -8.47 -145.96 43.80
N ASP A 461 -9.71 -146.31 43.44
CA ASP A 461 -10.74 -145.31 43.22
C ASP A 461 -11.16 -144.66 44.56
N GLU A 462 -11.42 -143.35 44.50
CA GLU A 462 -11.85 -142.53 45.62
C GLU A 462 -13.26 -141.99 45.30
N TYR A 463 -14.19 -142.17 46.22
CA TYR A 463 -15.53 -141.59 46.14
C TYR A 463 -15.54 -140.23 46.84
N LEU A 464 -16.15 -139.24 46.21
CA LEU A 464 -16.64 -138.07 46.91
C LEU A 464 -18.02 -138.44 47.48
N ILE A 465 -18.20 -138.23 48.77
CA ILE A 465 -19.42 -138.54 49.51
C ILE A 465 -19.92 -137.29 50.20
N SER A 466 -21.23 -137.09 50.17
CA SER A 466 -21.88 -136.09 51.00
C SER A 466 -22.12 -136.68 52.40
N ASP A 467 -21.40 -136.17 53.40
CA ASP A 467 -21.65 -136.47 54.81
C ASP A 467 -22.44 -135.30 55.42
N ASN A 468 -23.76 -135.34 55.25
CA ASN A 468 -24.70 -134.36 55.76
C ASN A 468 -24.43 -132.91 55.25
N GLY A 469 -24.12 -132.77 53.96
CA GLY A 469 -23.92 -131.47 53.30
C GLY A 469 -22.49 -130.93 53.29
N THR A 470 -21.50 -131.77 53.59
CA THR A 470 -20.08 -131.48 53.36
C THR A 470 -19.48 -132.57 52.51
N GLU A 471 -18.90 -132.20 51.37
CA GLU A 471 -18.27 -133.13 50.44
C GLU A 471 -16.95 -133.62 51.03
N LYS A 472 -16.90 -134.92 51.35
CA LYS A 472 -15.72 -135.62 51.88
C LYS A 472 -15.29 -136.70 50.92
N ARG A 473 -14.04 -137.15 51.08
CA ARG A 473 -13.49 -138.28 50.31
C ARG A 473 -13.55 -139.57 51.12
N ILE A 474 -13.95 -140.68 50.49
CA ILE A 474 -13.83 -142.04 51.03
C ILE A 474 -13.22 -142.98 49.97
N SER A 475 -12.32 -143.88 50.36
CA SER A 475 -11.75 -144.88 49.43
C SER A 475 -12.66 -146.10 49.27
N VAL A 476 -12.58 -146.78 48.12
CA VAL A 476 -13.32 -148.04 47.87
C VAL A 476 -13.13 -149.07 48.98
N THR A 477 -11.91 -149.21 49.51
CA THR A 477 -11.61 -150.13 50.62
C THR A 477 -12.40 -149.82 51.88
N ASN A 478 -12.52 -148.55 52.25
CA ASN A 478 -13.25 -148.14 53.46
C ASN A 478 -14.76 -148.27 53.27
N ALA A 479 -15.27 -147.97 52.07
CA ALA A 479 -16.67 -148.20 51.72
C ALA A 479 -17.06 -149.69 51.82
N ALA A 480 -16.22 -150.59 51.28
CA ALA A 480 -16.45 -152.04 51.36
C ALA A 480 -16.41 -152.57 52.81
N ASN A 481 -15.40 -152.16 53.60
CA ASN A 481 -15.29 -152.57 55.01
C ASN A 481 -16.48 -152.09 55.85
N GLY A 482 -16.99 -150.88 55.61
CA GLY A 482 -18.17 -150.36 56.30
C GLY A 482 -19.46 -151.13 55.99
N GLY A 483 -19.63 -151.58 54.74
CA GLY A 483 -20.82 -152.33 54.29
C GLY A 483 -20.89 -153.76 54.84
N PHE A 484 -19.77 -154.50 54.85
CA PHE A 484 -19.75 -155.91 55.29
C PHE A 484 -19.66 -156.10 56.81
N ALA A 485 -19.29 -155.05 57.57
CA ALA A 485 -19.25 -155.10 59.04
C ALA A 485 -20.63 -155.26 59.70
N LEU A 486 -21.72 -155.07 58.95
CA LEU A 486 -23.11 -155.16 59.45
C LEU A 486 -23.68 -156.60 59.43
N VAL A 487 -22.96 -157.58 58.89
CA VAL A 487 -23.43 -158.97 58.80
C VAL A 487 -23.14 -159.71 60.12
N SER A 488 -24.18 -160.14 60.84
CA SER A 488 -24.08 -161.01 62.03
C SER A 488 -25.14 -162.12 61.98
N GLY A 489 -24.74 -163.38 62.18
CA GLY A 489 -25.62 -164.56 62.03
C GLY A 489 -24.83 -165.83 61.71
N ASP A 490 -25.49 -166.83 61.09
CA ASP A 490 -24.94 -168.17 60.80
C ASP A 490 -23.71 -168.20 59.86
N ILE A 491 -23.34 -167.03 59.33
CA ILE A 491 -22.18 -166.80 58.46
C ILE A 491 -21.31 -165.73 59.11
N LEU A 492 -20.08 -166.09 59.49
CA LEU A 492 -19.05 -165.12 59.85
C LEU A 492 -18.26 -164.74 58.59
N ILE A 493 -18.27 -163.46 58.22
CA ILE A 493 -17.46 -162.91 57.12
C ILE A 493 -16.26 -162.17 57.74
N ALA A 494 -15.05 -162.69 57.52
CA ALA A 494 -13.83 -162.06 57.99
C ALA A 494 -13.43 -160.87 57.11
N ALA A 495 -12.67 -159.93 57.68
CA ALA A 495 -12.09 -158.81 56.95
C ALA A 495 -11.31 -159.33 55.71
N GLY A 496 -11.73 -158.90 54.52
CA GLY A 496 -11.26 -159.45 53.24
C GLY A 496 -12.29 -160.31 52.48
N GLY A 497 -13.50 -160.51 53.03
CA GLY A 497 -14.64 -161.09 52.30
C GLY A 497 -14.74 -162.61 52.33
N ALA A 498 -13.98 -163.31 53.18
CA ALA A 498 -14.06 -164.76 53.32
C ALA A 498 -15.18 -165.19 54.31
N ALA A 499 -16.12 -166.03 53.85
CA ALA A 499 -17.25 -166.51 54.64
C ALA A 499 -17.03 -167.94 55.17
N THR A 500 -17.27 -168.19 56.47
CA THR A 500 -17.14 -169.53 57.09
C THR A 500 -18.45 -169.96 57.75
N ILE A 501 -18.90 -171.20 57.50
CA ILE A 501 -20.14 -171.80 58.05
C ILE A 501 -19.76 -172.94 59.01
N GLN A 502 -20.46 -173.07 60.16
CA GLN A 502 -20.18 -174.12 61.15
C GLN A 502 -20.67 -175.52 60.69
N ALA A 503 -19.85 -176.55 60.93
CA ALA A 503 -20.02 -177.92 60.42
C ALA A 503 -21.32 -178.65 60.82
N ASN A 504 -22.10 -178.12 61.78
CA ASN A 504 -23.33 -178.74 62.29
C ASN A 504 -24.61 -177.97 61.88
N SER A 505 -24.49 -176.89 61.11
CA SER A 505 -25.60 -176.01 60.71
C SER A 505 -26.24 -176.38 59.36
N VAL A 506 -25.80 -177.49 58.74
CA VAL A 506 -26.31 -177.95 57.46
C VAL A 506 -27.11 -179.24 57.68
N ALA A 507 -28.42 -179.11 57.90
CA ALA A 507 -29.32 -180.25 57.79
C ALA A 507 -29.55 -180.55 56.29
N LEU A 508 -28.85 -181.55 55.75
CA LEU A 508 -29.23 -182.22 54.51
C LEU A 508 -30.41 -183.16 54.83
N THR A 509 -31.63 -182.75 54.52
CA THR A 509 -32.69 -183.71 54.20
C THR A 509 -32.65 -183.91 52.68
N THR A 510 -32.47 -185.15 52.24
CA THR A 510 -32.50 -185.56 50.83
C THR A 510 -33.71 -185.03 50.09
#